data_AF-T0HKH7-F1
#
_entry.id   AF-T0HKH7-F1
#
_cell.length_a   1.000
_cell.length_b   1.000
_cell.length_c   1.000
_cell.angle_alpha   90.00
_cell.angle_beta   90.00
_cell.angle_gamma   90.00
#
_symmetry.space_group_name_H-M   'P 1'
#
loop_
_entity.id
_entity.type
_entity.pdbx_description
1 polymer ?
#
loop_
_entity_poly.entity_id
_entity_poly.type
_entity_poly.pdbx_seq_one_letter_code
_entity_poly.pdbx_strand_id
1 'polypeptide(L)'
;PASSAPPPAPVEWQYRATTPGNWSYRTDPAGSSATFSAASAAPLVVLRCDRAGRRISLTRAGGGQGAMVIRTSYGAVSWPASASPAGMVATRAAADATLDQIAYSRGRFALEVAGGDMLILPVWAEVSRVIEDCRG
;
A
#
# COMPACT_ATOMS: atom_id res chain seq x y z
N PRO A 1 -0.22 36.38 31.71
CA PRO A 1 -0.37 35.83 30.34
C PRO A 1 0.20 34.41 30.27
N ALA A 2 -0.64 33.40 30.05
CA ALA A 2 -0.19 32.01 29.94
C ALA A 2 0.08 31.70 28.46
N SER A 3 1.32 31.37 28.11
CA SER A 3 1.69 30.87 26.79
C SER A 3 1.06 29.49 26.59
N SER A 4 0.21 29.35 25.58
CA SER A 4 -0.33 28.06 25.14
C SER A 4 0.81 27.21 24.53
N ALA A 5 1.01 26.01 25.06
CA ALA A 5 1.95 25.05 24.48
C ALA A 5 1.49 24.65 23.06
N PRO A 6 2.41 24.53 22.08
CA PRO A 6 2.05 24.08 20.74
C PRO A 6 1.47 22.65 20.80
N PRO A 7 0.52 22.31 19.91
CA PRO A 7 -0.06 20.98 19.87
C PRO A 7 1.05 19.93 19.66
N PRO A 8 0.92 18.72 20.25
CA PRO A 8 1.89 17.66 20.05
C PRO A 8 2.03 17.36 18.56
N ALA A 9 3.29 17.21 18.10
CA ALA A 9 3.56 16.89 16.72
C ALA A 9 2.80 15.62 16.29
N PRO A 10 2.31 15.55 15.03
CA PRO A 10 1.67 14.35 14.53
C PRO A 10 2.58 13.14 14.76
N VAL A 11 2.03 12.07 15.35
CA VAL A 11 2.78 10.83 15.52
C VAL A 11 3.19 10.33 14.14
N GLU A 12 4.51 10.27 13.91
CA GLU A 12 5.11 9.74 12.69
C GLU A 12 4.53 8.36 12.39
N TRP A 13 4.24 8.12 11.10
CA TRP A 13 3.57 6.90 10.62
C TRP A 13 4.22 5.61 11.15
N GLN A 14 5.54 5.64 11.34
CA GLN A 14 6.33 4.53 11.86
C GLN A 14 6.02 4.16 13.31
N TYR A 15 5.43 5.05 14.11
CA TYR A 15 5.02 4.76 15.49
C TYR A 15 3.53 4.45 15.63
N ARG A 16 2.76 4.54 14.53
CA ARG A 16 1.34 4.17 14.53
C ARG A 16 1.18 2.65 14.58
N ALA A 17 0.11 2.21 15.25
CA ALA A 17 -0.29 0.81 15.21
C ALA A 17 -0.62 0.41 13.76
N THR A 18 -0.26 -0.83 13.41
CA THR A 18 -0.65 -1.41 12.13
C THR A 18 -2.17 -1.49 12.03
N THR A 19 -2.70 -1.16 10.86
CA THR A 19 -4.12 -1.35 10.56
C THR A 19 -4.49 -2.82 10.82
N PRO A 20 -5.56 -3.12 11.58
CA PRO A 20 -5.99 -4.48 11.80
C PRO A 20 -6.34 -5.17 10.47
N GLY A 21 -5.70 -6.29 10.19
CA GLY A 21 -5.95 -7.06 8.99
C GLY A 21 -4.88 -8.11 8.74
N ASN A 22 -5.11 -8.90 7.71
CA ASN A 22 -4.24 -10.00 7.31
C ASN A 22 -4.06 -9.98 5.78
N TRP A 23 -2.84 -10.31 5.34
CA TRP A 23 -2.57 -10.54 3.93
C TRP A 23 -3.00 -11.95 3.52
N SER A 24 -3.66 -12.05 2.39
CA SER A 24 -3.98 -13.34 1.76
C SER A 24 -3.39 -13.36 0.37
N TYR A 25 -2.56 -14.36 0.12
CA TYR A 25 -1.93 -14.57 -1.18
C TYR A 25 -2.79 -15.49 -2.05
N ARG A 26 -2.95 -15.13 -3.32
CA ARG A 26 -3.63 -15.94 -4.34
C ARG A 26 -2.91 -15.84 -5.67
N THR A 27 -2.84 -16.95 -6.37
CA THR A 27 -2.36 -17.03 -7.76
C THR A 27 -3.53 -17.28 -8.70
N ASP A 28 -3.48 -16.67 -9.87
CA ASP A 28 -4.42 -16.83 -10.96
C ASP A 28 -3.68 -16.96 -12.30
N PRO A 29 -4.32 -17.45 -13.39
CA PRO A 29 -3.65 -17.61 -14.67
C PRO A 29 -3.08 -16.30 -15.26
N ALA A 30 -3.58 -15.15 -14.83
CA ALA A 30 -3.09 -13.83 -15.27
C ALA A 30 -2.01 -13.25 -14.35
N GLY A 31 -1.70 -13.86 -13.20
CA GLY A 31 -0.64 -13.44 -12.29
C GLY A 31 -0.84 -13.86 -10.84
N SER A 32 -0.39 -13.01 -9.92
CA SER A 32 -0.50 -13.21 -8.48
C SER A 32 -1.12 -12.01 -7.81
N SER A 33 -1.71 -12.20 -6.63
CA SER A 33 -2.31 -11.12 -5.86
C SER A 33 -2.15 -11.35 -4.37
N ALA A 34 -1.90 -10.26 -3.64
CA ALA A 34 -1.91 -10.19 -2.20
C ALA A 34 -3.03 -9.24 -1.80
N THR A 35 -3.97 -9.73 -1.00
CA THR A 35 -5.15 -8.97 -0.57
C THR A 35 -5.09 -8.78 0.93
N PHE A 36 -5.09 -7.52 1.37
CA PHE A 36 -5.17 -7.14 2.77
C PHE A 36 -6.62 -6.81 3.15
N SER A 37 -7.17 -7.54 4.12
CA SER A 37 -8.51 -7.29 4.66
C SER A 37 -8.54 -7.45 6.16
N ALA A 38 -9.44 -6.71 6.81
CA ALA A 38 -9.84 -7.02 8.18
C ALA A 38 -10.69 -8.31 8.20
N ALA A 39 -10.70 -9.04 9.33
CA ALA A 39 -11.43 -10.29 9.45
C ALA A 39 -12.90 -10.12 9.04
N SER A 40 -13.34 -10.87 8.03
CA SER A 40 -14.69 -10.82 7.45
C SER A 40 -15.10 -9.48 6.81
N ALA A 41 -14.14 -8.65 6.39
CA ALA A 41 -14.40 -7.38 5.72
C ALA A 41 -14.03 -7.42 4.22
N ALA A 42 -14.55 -6.44 3.48
CA ALA A 42 -14.09 -6.14 2.13
C ALA A 42 -12.57 -5.86 2.10
N PRO A 43 -11.87 -6.15 0.98
CA PRO A 43 -10.46 -5.88 0.86
C PRO A 43 -10.17 -4.38 1.01
N LEU A 44 -9.23 -4.03 1.88
CA LEU A 44 -8.77 -2.66 2.07
C LEU A 44 -7.68 -2.31 1.05
N VAL A 45 -6.78 -3.26 0.79
CA VAL A 45 -5.69 -3.09 -0.16
C VAL A 45 -5.51 -4.36 -0.97
N VAL A 46 -5.32 -4.22 -2.27
CA VAL A 46 -5.01 -5.32 -3.17
C VAL A 46 -3.77 -4.97 -3.97
N LEU A 47 -2.73 -5.77 -3.84
CA LEU A 47 -1.58 -5.75 -4.71
C LEU A 47 -1.75 -6.87 -5.72
N ARG A 48 -1.81 -6.55 -7.02
CA ARG A 48 -1.99 -7.54 -8.08
C ARG A 48 -0.88 -7.40 -9.12
N CYS A 49 -0.29 -8.52 -9.48
CA CYS A 49 0.54 -8.64 -10.66
C CYS A 49 -0.31 -8.98 -11.89
N ASP A 50 -0.09 -8.22 -12.96
CA ASP A 50 -0.42 -8.59 -14.34
C ASP A 50 0.87 -9.12 -14.98
N ARG A 51 0.95 -10.45 -15.13
CA ARG A 51 2.16 -11.12 -15.64
C ARG A 51 2.36 -10.87 -17.13
N ALA A 52 1.28 -10.72 -17.90
CA ALA A 52 1.36 -10.45 -19.34
C ALA A 52 1.95 -9.06 -19.62
N GLY A 53 1.57 -8.07 -18.83
CA GLY A 53 2.09 -6.70 -18.93
C GLY A 53 3.33 -6.42 -18.10
N ARG A 54 3.76 -7.35 -17.21
CA ARG A 54 4.78 -7.14 -16.17
C ARG A 54 4.53 -5.86 -15.37
N ARG A 55 3.26 -5.69 -14.96
CA ARG A 55 2.81 -4.52 -14.20
C ARG A 55 2.20 -4.95 -12.88
N ILE A 56 2.44 -4.14 -11.85
CA ILE A 56 1.84 -4.29 -10.55
C ILE A 56 0.83 -3.18 -10.35
N SER A 57 -0.41 -3.55 -10.05
CA SER A 57 -1.45 -2.63 -9.60
C SER A 57 -1.58 -2.71 -8.08
N LEU A 58 -1.54 -1.54 -7.44
CA LEU A 58 -1.84 -1.36 -6.04
C LEU A 58 -3.18 -0.62 -5.93
N THR A 59 -4.19 -1.32 -5.46
CA THR A 59 -5.54 -0.81 -5.26
C THR A 59 -5.77 -0.57 -3.78
N ARG A 60 -6.19 0.63 -3.40
CA ARG A 60 -6.67 0.98 -2.07
C ARG A 60 -8.16 1.22 -2.12
N ALA A 61 -8.93 0.46 -1.35
CA ALA A 61 -10.37 0.62 -1.27
C ALA A 61 -10.76 1.95 -0.60
N GLY A 62 -12.00 2.37 -0.88
CA GLY A 62 -12.55 3.64 -0.42
C GLY A 62 -12.34 4.77 -1.41
N GLY A 63 -12.90 5.93 -1.05
CA GLY A 63 -12.80 7.15 -1.84
C GLY A 63 -11.41 7.78 -1.73
N GLY A 64 -11.01 8.44 -2.80
CA GLY A 64 -9.84 9.30 -2.82
C GLY A 64 -9.68 9.98 -4.17
N GLN A 65 -8.74 10.91 -4.27
CA GLN A 65 -8.41 11.60 -5.52
C GLN A 65 -6.90 11.82 -5.62
N GLY A 66 -6.43 11.98 -6.86
CA GLY A 66 -5.03 12.30 -7.14
C GLY A 66 -4.07 11.14 -6.88
N ALA A 67 -2.92 11.45 -6.28
CA ALA A 67 -1.84 10.50 -6.12
C ALA A 67 -2.00 9.64 -4.85
N MET A 68 -1.52 8.41 -4.95
CA MET A 68 -1.33 7.48 -3.85
C MET A 68 0.08 7.68 -3.30
N VAL A 69 0.21 8.06 -2.03
CA VAL A 69 1.49 8.25 -1.37
C VAL A 69 1.84 7.00 -0.57
N ILE A 70 3.03 6.46 -0.82
CA ILE A 70 3.55 5.29 -0.14
C ILE A 70 4.73 5.74 0.70
N ARG A 71 4.66 5.53 2.02
CA ARG A 71 5.77 5.82 2.93
C ARG A 71 6.41 4.53 3.38
N THR A 72 7.70 4.41 3.14
CA THR A 72 8.54 3.30 3.58
C THR A 72 9.63 3.84 4.50
N SER A 73 10.41 2.95 5.12
CA SER A 73 11.61 3.37 5.86
C SER A 73 12.69 4.05 4.99
N TYR A 74 12.55 4.00 3.66
CA TYR A 74 13.45 4.67 2.70
C TYR A 74 12.97 6.07 2.29
N GLY A 75 11.73 6.43 2.60
CA GLY A 75 11.13 7.71 2.25
C GLY A 75 9.69 7.59 1.75
N ALA A 76 9.13 8.72 1.33
CA ALA A 76 7.80 8.80 0.74
C ALA A 76 7.89 8.91 -0.79
N VAL A 77 7.11 8.09 -1.49
CA VAL A 77 7.00 8.11 -2.94
C VAL A 77 5.55 8.39 -3.31
N SER A 78 5.35 9.31 -4.26
CA SER A 78 4.02 9.64 -4.79
C SER A 78 3.79 8.91 -6.10
N TRP A 79 2.72 8.13 -6.14
CA TRP A 79 2.31 7.34 -7.27
C TRP A 79 1.06 7.96 -7.90
N PRO A 80 1.06 8.41 -9.17
CA PRO A 80 -0.20 8.70 -9.86
C PRO A 80 -1.14 7.51 -9.76
N ALA A 81 -2.36 7.79 -9.32
CA ALA A 81 -3.43 6.84 -9.13
C ALA A 81 -4.71 7.36 -9.79
N SER A 82 -5.58 6.44 -10.19
CA SER A 82 -6.85 6.73 -10.82
C SER A 82 -7.97 6.12 -9.99
N ALA A 83 -9.14 6.77 -9.99
CA ALA A 83 -10.33 6.19 -9.39
C ALA A 83 -10.81 4.98 -10.21
N SER A 84 -11.24 3.94 -9.51
CA SER A 84 -11.84 2.73 -10.08
C SER A 84 -13.03 2.29 -9.22
N PRO A 85 -13.92 1.40 -9.71
CA PRO A 85 -15.01 0.86 -8.90
C PRO A 85 -14.55 0.16 -7.61
N ALA A 86 -13.33 -0.35 -7.58
CA ALA A 86 -12.72 -1.01 -6.41
C ALA A 86 -12.00 -0.03 -5.46
N GLY A 87 -11.91 1.26 -5.82
CA GLY A 87 -11.16 2.29 -5.07
C GLY A 87 -10.08 2.95 -5.92
N MET A 88 -9.07 3.53 -5.27
CA MET A 88 -7.95 4.19 -5.95
C MET A 88 -6.91 3.17 -6.39
N VAL A 89 -6.55 3.17 -7.68
CA VAL A 89 -5.56 2.24 -8.25
C VAL A 89 -4.35 2.98 -8.78
N ALA A 90 -3.16 2.60 -8.33
CA ALA A 90 -1.88 2.98 -8.92
C ALA A 90 -1.30 1.78 -9.67
N THR A 91 -0.70 2.00 -10.84
CA THR A 91 -0.05 0.93 -11.61
C THR A 91 1.40 1.27 -11.90
N ARG A 92 2.31 0.34 -11.59
CA ARG A 92 3.74 0.47 -11.83
C ARG A 92 4.28 -0.71 -12.64
N ALA A 93 5.43 -0.48 -13.26
CA ALA A 93 6.19 -1.57 -13.86
C ALA A 93 6.68 -2.50 -12.74
N ALA A 94 6.75 -3.81 -12.99
CA ALA A 94 7.30 -4.76 -12.03
C ALA A 94 8.77 -4.48 -11.66
N ALA A 95 9.49 -3.75 -12.53
CA ALA A 95 10.87 -3.32 -12.30
C ALA A 95 11.00 -2.02 -11.48
N ASP A 96 9.89 -1.44 -11.01
CA ASP A 96 9.93 -0.22 -10.19
C ASP A 96 10.65 -0.48 -8.85
N ALA A 97 11.72 0.28 -8.59
CA ALA A 97 12.55 0.15 -7.39
C ALA A 97 11.79 0.51 -6.09
N THR A 98 10.69 1.28 -6.16
CA THR A 98 9.82 1.54 -5.01
C THR A 98 9.15 0.24 -4.52
N LEU A 99 8.95 -0.75 -5.38
CA LEU A 99 8.45 -2.07 -4.94
C LEU A 99 9.45 -2.76 -4.00
N ASP A 100 10.75 -2.63 -4.25
CA ASP A 100 11.79 -3.13 -3.35
C ASP A 100 11.81 -2.35 -2.03
N GLN A 101 11.63 -1.03 -2.08
CA GLN A 101 11.52 -0.21 -0.87
C GLN A 101 10.34 -0.63 0.02
N ILE A 102 9.22 -1.05 -0.59
CA ILE A 102 8.08 -1.60 0.14
C ILE A 102 8.44 -2.96 0.74
N ALA A 103 8.95 -3.89 -0.07
CA ALA A 103 9.31 -5.25 0.34
C ALA A 103 10.38 -5.31 1.44
N TYR A 104 11.30 -4.34 1.46
CA TYR A 104 12.37 -4.24 2.46
C TYR A 104 12.13 -3.16 3.52
N SER A 105 10.91 -2.60 3.61
CA SER A 105 10.59 -1.63 4.66
C SER A 105 10.61 -2.30 6.04
N ARG A 106 11.00 -1.56 7.08
CA ARG A 106 11.16 -2.09 8.45
C ARG A 106 9.82 -2.41 9.11
N GLY A 107 9.26 -3.57 8.79
CA GLY A 107 8.07 -4.17 9.41
C GLY A 107 6.74 -3.61 8.93
N ARG A 108 6.66 -2.32 8.61
CA ARG A 108 5.43 -1.66 8.10
C ARG A 108 5.74 -0.60 7.05
N PHE A 109 4.71 -0.21 6.31
CA PHE A 109 4.70 0.92 5.40
C PHE A 109 3.35 1.62 5.47
N ALA A 110 3.31 2.91 5.16
CA ALA A 110 2.06 3.67 5.11
C ALA A 110 1.55 3.82 3.68
N LEU A 111 0.24 3.75 3.53
CA LEU A 111 -0.46 3.98 2.27
C LEU A 111 -1.52 5.07 2.46
N GLU A 112 -1.35 6.16 1.72
CA GLU A 112 -2.17 7.36 1.79
C GLU A 112 -2.76 7.68 0.42
N VAL A 113 -3.98 8.18 0.39
CA VAL A 113 -4.58 8.84 -0.79
C VAL A 113 -5.29 10.09 -0.30
N ALA A 114 -5.35 11.13 -1.12
CA ALA A 114 -6.06 12.34 -0.72
C ALA A 114 -7.55 12.02 -0.53
N GLY A 115 -8.11 12.39 0.64
CA GLY A 115 -9.51 12.13 0.99
C GLY A 115 -9.78 10.76 1.61
N GLY A 116 -8.74 9.95 1.89
CA GLY A 116 -8.89 8.69 2.61
C GLY A 116 -7.92 8.57 3.80
N ASP A 117 -8.26 7.70 4.76
CA ASP A 117 -7.41 7.44 5.93
C ASP A 117 -6.03 6.84 5.60
N MET A 118 -4.99 7.26 6.29
CA MET A 118 -3.68 6.61 6.21
C MET A 118 -3.80 5.16 6.71
N LEU A 119 -3.46 4.20 5.85
CA LEU A 119 -3.36 2.79 6.24
C LEU A 119 -1.93 2.46 6.60
N ILE A 120 -1.72 1.78 7.73
CA ILE A 120 -0.40 1.32 8.16
C ILE A 120 -0.36 -0.19 7.94
N LEU A 121 0.26 -0.61 6.85
CA LEU A 121 0.25 -1.98 6.38
C LEU A 121 1.52 -2.70 6.82
N PRO A 122 1.43 -3.96 7.28
CA PRO A 122 2.62 -4.72 7.56
C PRO A 122 3.27 -5.19 6.25
N VAL A 123 4.60 -5.25 6.25
CA VAL A 123 5.41 -5.78 5.14
C VAL A 123 5.57 -7.28 5.35
N TRP A 124 4.60 -8.06 4.87
CA TRP A 124 4.64 -9.52 4.98
C TRP A 124 5.07 -10.19 3.67
N ALA A 125 5.41 -11.49 3.76
CA ALA A 125 5.98 -12.26 2.67
C ALA A 125 5.09 -12.29 1.41
N GLU A 126 3.78 -12.17 1.56
CA GLU A 126 2.80 -12.13 0.48
C GLU A 126 3.04 -10.96 -0.47
N VAL A 127 3.44 -9.80 0.06
CA VAL A 127 3.74 -8.59 -0.73
C VAL A 127 4.98 -8.83 -1.59
N SER A 128 6.06 -9.29 -0.98
CA SER A 128 7.32 -9.61 -1.68
C SER A 128 7.10 -10.69 -2.74
N ARG A 129 6.32 -11.72 -2.42
CA ARG A 129 6.01 -12.82 -3.35
C ARG A 129 5.28 -12.36 -4.60
N VAL A 130 4.31 -11.45 -4.48
CA VAL A 130 3.63 -10.88 -5.66
C VAL A 130 4.62 -10.09 -6.53
N ILE A 131 5.54 -9.34 -5.90
CA ILE A 131 6.55 -8.55 -6.62
C ILE A 131 7.50 -9.47 -7.39
N GLU A 132 8.00 -10.52 -6.73
CA GLU A 132 8.88 -11.53 -7.34
C GLU A 132 8.19 -12.27 -8.49
N ASP A 133 6.97 -12.77 -8.28
CA ASP A 133 6.20 -13.48 -9.31
C ASP A 133 5.93 -12.60 -10.54
N CYS A 134 5.84 -11.28 -10.36
CA CYS A 134 5.64 -10.35 -11.48
C CYS A 134 6.89 -10.05 -12.28
N ARG A 135 8.06 -10.23 -11.67
CA ARG A 135 9.35 -10.03 -12.33
C ARG A 135 9.70 -11.21 -13.23
N GLY A 136 9.23 -12.41 -12.88
CA GLY A 136 9.31 -13.62 -13.69
C GLY A 136 10.48 -14.51 -13.33
#